data_AF-A0A4V3CX17-F1
#
_entry.id   AF-A0A4V3CX17-F1
#
_cell.length_a   1.000
_cell.length_b   1.000
_cell.length_c   1.000
_cell.angle_alpha   90.00
_cell.angle_beta   90.00
_cell.angle_gamma   90.00
#
_symmetry.space_group_name_H-M   'P 1'
#
loop_
_entity.id
_entity.type
_entity.pdbx_description
1 polymer ?
#
loop_
_entity_poly.entity_id
_entity_poly.type
_entity_poly.pdbx_seq_one_letter_code
_entity_poly.pdbx_strand_id
1 'polypeptide(L)'
;MRHPDPNFGYPTLSLTERERMLAGVKQTTPSKAFMRRGANVLDSHIDAASWEEAISRIAGWAAHRQSRFVALCNVHSVVTASQEAEFNHVIAQADLALPDGAPVAWALRREGFPNQQRINGPDLMWRYLGVAEQLGQSVFFYGSSNDTLDRLMVRIKAAFPKLKIVGLESPPFRALTAEEDQAYVDQINKSGAHVVFVGLGCPKQEGWMASHRGRIKAVMLGVGAAFDYHAGTIERAPLWMQKIGMEWLHRLISEPRRLAKRYAVTNSVFIYRMAKSMLLGHSTSQHEETR
;
A
#
# COMPACT_ATOMS: atom_id res chain seq x y z
N MET A 1 -16.68 5.98 -23.84
CA MET A 1 -17.51 6.52 -22.75
C MET A 1 -16.60 7.03 -21.65
N ARG A 2 -16.78 8.28 -21.18
CA ARG A 2 -16.12 8.75 -19.94
C ARG A 2 -16.74 7.98 -18.76
N HIS A 3 -15.92 7.51 -17.83
CA HIS A 3 -16.41 6.95 -16.58
C HIS A 3 -17.29 8.03 -15.92
N PRO A 4 -18.53 7.71 -15.48
CA PRO A 4 -19.51 8.72 -15.04
C PRO A 4 -19.08 9.44 -13.76
N ASP A 5 -18.18 8.84 -12.99
CA ASP A 5 -17.51 9.50 -11.87
C ASP A 5 -16.16 10.08 -12.32
N PRO A 6 -15.94 11.41 -12.25
CA PRO A 6 -14.63 12.02 -12.52
C PRO A 6 -13.51 11.50 -11.62
N ASN A 7 -13.86 10.84 -10.51
CA ASN A 7 -12.95 10.26 -9.53
C ASN A 7 -12.92 8.72 -9.56
N PHE A 8 -13.41 8.06 -10.61
CA PHE A 8 -13.34 6.59 -10.77
C PHE A 8 -14.01 5.76 -9.65
N GLY A 9 -15.03 6.31 -8.98
CA GLY A 9 -15.69 5.65 -7.85
C GLY A 9 -14.99 5.93 -6.51
N TYR A 10 -13.90 6.71 -6.50
CA TYR A 10 -13.22 7.05 -5.27
C TYR A 10 -13.88 8.27 -4.64
N PRO A 11 -14.27 8.20 -3.35
CA PRO A 11 -14.64 9.40 -2.65
C PRO A 11 -13.43 10.32 -2.70
N THR A 12 -13.58 11.44 -3.42
CA THR A 12 -12.69 12.57 -3.23
C THR A 12 -12.76 12.93 -1.76
N LEU A 13 -11.60 13.17 -1.14
CA LEU A 13 -11.58 13.72 0.21
C LEU A 13 -12.49 14.95 0.18
N SER A 14 -13.47 15.00 1.09
CA SER A 14 -14.26 16.21 1.31
C SER A 14 -13.31 17.35 1.66
N LEU A 15 -13.72 18.60 1.42
CA LEU A 15 -12.90 19.76 1.77
C LEU A 15 -12.46 19.70 3.24
N THR A 16 -13.36 19.31 4.14
CA THR A 16 -13.06 19.13 5.57
C THR A 16 -12.03 18.03 5.83
N GLU A 17 -12.14 16.87 5.18
CA GLU A 17 -11.14 15.79 5.30
C GLU A 17 -9.77 16.24 4.76
N ARG A 18 -9.76 17.01 3.66
CA ARG A 18 -8.53 17.59 3.11
C ARG A 18 -7.89 18.57 4.09
N GLU A 19 -8.67 19.49 4.66
CA GLU A 19 -8.18 20.50 5.59
C GLU A 19 -7.60 19.89 6.87
N ARG A 20 -8.29 18.91 7.47
CA ARG A 20 -7.80 18.18 8.65
C ARG A 20 -6.50 17.43 8.36
N MET A 21 -6.47 16.70 7.26
CA MET A 21 -5.28 15.97 6.83
C MET A 21 -4.10 16.91 6.54
N LEU A 22 -4.32 18.04 5.85
CA LEU A 22 -3.27 19.05 5.62
C LEU A 22 -2.78 19.69 6.93
N ALA A 23 -3.66 19.89 7.91
CA ALA A 23 -3.28 20.35 9.24
C ALA A 23 -2.41 19.30 9.96
N GLY A 24 -2.75 18.01 9.85
CA GLY A 24 -1.95 16.90 10.39
C GLY A 24 -0.53 16.83 9.81
N VAL A 25 -0.38 17.06 8.49
CA VAL A 25 0.95 17.11 7.84
C VAL A 25 1.81 18.26 8.35
N LYS A 26 1.22 19.44 8.62
CA LYS A 26 1.97 20.58 9.15
C LYS A 26 2.48 20.37 10.57
N GLN A 27 1.92 19.41 11.32
CA GLN A 27 2.29 19.11 12.70
C GLN A 27 3.27 17.94 12.85
N THR A 28 3.58 17.19 11.78
CA THR A 28 4.54 16.09 11.87
C THR A 28 5.97 16.62 12.00
N THR A 29 6.47 16.66 13.24
CA THR A 29 7.88 16.93 13.54
C THR A 29 8.69 15.63 13.36
N PRO A 30 9.88 15.64 12.73
CA PRO A 30 10.70 14.42 12.66
C PRO A 30 11.24 14.10 14.06
N SER A 31 10.68 13.09 14.73
CA SER A 31 11.12 12.69 16.07
C SER A 31 10.96 11.20 16.34
N LYS A 32 12.06 10.61 16.86
CA LYS A 32 12.32 9.30 17.51
C LYS A 32 11.74 8.02 16.89
N ALA A 33 12.43 6.91 17.12
CA ALA A 33 12.02 5.57 16.71
C ALA A 33 10.60 5.30 17.22
N PHE A 34 9.64 5.32 16.30
CA PHE A 34 8.23 5.19 16.63
C PHE A 34 7.89 3.71 16.73
N MET A 35 7.41 3.27 17.89
CA MET A 35 6.87 1.93 18.05
C MET A 35 5.65 1.78 17.14
N ARG A 36 5.68 0.79 16.26
CA ARG A 36 4.57 0.46 15.36
C ARG A 36 3.36 0.03 16.19
N ARG A 37 2.30 0.84 16.21
CA ARG A 37 1.04 0.54 16.92
C ARG A 37 0.19 -0.37 16.04
N GLY A 38 -0.08 -1.57 16.51
CA GLY A 38 -0.82 -2.56 15.74
C GLY A 38 -0.89 -3.89 16.46
N ALA A 39 -1.21 -4.94 15.72
CA ALA A 39 -1.21 -6.30 16.22
C ALA A 39 -0.73 -7.28 15.14
N ASN A 40 -0.38 -8.49 15.58
CA ASN A 40 -0.05 -9.56 14.67
C ASN A 40 -1.32 -10.08 13.98
N VAL A 41 -1.30 -10.10 12.66
CA VAL A 41 -2.26 -10.83 11.84
C VAL A 41 -1.54 -12.04 11.29
N LEU A 42 -1.87 -13.23 11.81
CA LEU A 42 -1.02 -14.41 11.71
C LEU A 42 0.36 -14.12 12.36
N ASP A 43 1.43 -14.18 11.57
CA ASP A 43 2.81 -14.03 12.06
C ASP A 43 3.40 -12.64 11.74
N SER A 44 2.62 -11.76 11.09
CA SER A 44 3.08 -10.44 10.64
C SER A 44 2.45 -9.31 11.45
N HIS A 45 3.27 -8.40 11.97
CA HIS A 45 2.79 -7.19 12.64
C HIS A 45 2.21 -6.21 11.63
N ILE A 46 0.92 -5.92 11.75
CA ILE A 46 0.19 -4.96 10.89
C ILE A 46 -0.18 -3.74 11.74
N ASP A 47 0.14 -2.56 11.23
CA ASP A 47 -0.17 -1.30 11.90
C ASP A 47 -1.68 -1.01 11.86
N ALA A 48 -2.19 -0.61 13.02
CA ALA A 48 -3.49 0.01 13.12
C ALA A 48 -3.35 1.51 12.87
N ALA A 49 -4.01 2.01 11.82
CA ALA A 49 -3.99 3.40 11.42
C ALA A 49 -5.30 3.77 10.71
N SER A 50 -5.73 5.01 10.90
CA SER A 50 -6.74 5.66 10.06
C SER A 50 -6.15 6.12 8.73
N TRP A 51 -7.02 6.44 7.77
CA TRP A 51 -6.61 7.08 6.51
C TRP A 51 -5.82 8.37 6.72
N GLU A 52 -6.27 9.20 7.67
CA GLU A 52 -5.64 10.48 7.99
C GLU A 52 -4.23 10.29 8.55
N GLU A 53 -4.06 9.38 9.52
CA GLU A 53 -2.75 9.07 10.09
C GLU A 53 -1.80 8.49 9.04
N ALA A 54 -2.26 7.56 8.21
CA ALA A 54 -1.45 6.94 7.17
C ALA A 54 -0.95 7.99 6.16
N ILE A 55 -1.85 8.79 5.60
CA ILE A 55 -1.48 9.82 4.62
C ILE A 55 -0.60 10.90 5.25
N SER A 56 -0.93 11.36 6.46
CA SER A 56 -0.16 12.42 7.13
C SER A 56 1.27 11.96 7.43
N ARG A 57 1.45 10.71 7.88
CA ARG A 57 2.78 10.13 8.10
C ARG A 57 3.58 10.03 6.82
N ILE A 58 2.98 9.49 5.76
CA ILE A 58 3.63 9.37 4.45
C ILE A 58 4.05 10.75 3.94
N ALA A 59 3.14 11.73 3.96
CA ALA A 59 3.43 13.08 3.50
C ALA A 59 4.52 13.77 4.33
N GLY A 60 4.55 13.57 5.65
CA GLY A 60 5.62 14.06 6.53
C GLY A 60 6.98 13.44 6.21
N TRP A 61 7.04 12.12 6.01
CA TRP A 61 8.27 11.44 5.57
C TRP A 61 8.72 11.91 4.18
N ALA A 62 7.77 12.08 3.27
CA ALA A 62 7.98 12.51 1.90
C ALA A 62 8.51 13.95 1.84
N ALA A 63 8.01 14.87 2.68
CA ALA A 63 8.49 16.25 2.77
C ALA A 63 9.99 16.34 3.09
N HIS A 64 10.51 15.36 3.83
CA HIS A 64 11.93 15.24 4.16
C HIS A 64 12.68 14.23 3.28
N ARG A 65 12.04 13.70 2.22
CA ARG A 65 12.59 12.67 1.33
C ARG A 65 13.24 11.49 2.08
N GLN A 66 12.60 11.09 3.18
CA GLN A 66 13.11 9.99 4.00
C GLN A 66 13.00 8.69 3.22
N SER A 67 14.08 7.91 3.23
CA SER A 67 14.08 6.56 2.69
C SER A 67 13.26 5.64 3.59
N ARG A 68 11.98 5.49 3.29
CA ARG A 68 11.06 4.63 4.02
C ARG A 68 10.21 3.83 3.05
N PHE A 69 9.63 2.72 3.51
CA PHE A 69 8.66 2.01 2.70
C PHE A 69 7.40 1.62 3.45
N VAL A 70 6.29 1.58 2.70
CA VAL A 70 4.97 1.20 3.18
C VAL A 70 4.50 -0.03 2.43
N ALA A 71 4.16 -1.08 3.19
CA ALA A 71 3.59 -2.32 2.68
C ALA A 71 2.07 -2.32 2.87
N LEU A 72 1.34 -2.79 1.86
CA LEU A 72 -0.12 -2.90 1.90
C LEU A 72 -0.49 -4.37 1.94
N CYS A 73 -0.78 -4.84 3.15
CA CYS A 73 -0.90 -6.26 3.46
C CYS A 73 -2.35 -6.73 3.31
N ASN A 74 -2.59 -7.65 2.39
CA ASN A 74 -3.83 -8.40 2.28
C ASN A 74 -3.63 -9.86 2.72
N VAL A 75 -4.68 -10.68 2.59
CA VAL A 75 -4.65 -12.11 2.97
C VAL A 75 -3.50 -12.86 2.30
N HIS A 76 -3.22 -12.58 1.02
CA HIS A 76 -2.11 -13.23 0.34
C HIS A 76 -0.77 -12.86 0.99
N SER A 77 -0.55 -11.56 1.26
CA SER A 77 0.68 -11.08 1.90
C SER A 77 0.92 -11.74 3.26
N VAL A 78 -0.07 -11.71 4.17
CA VAL A 78 0.10 -12.25 5.53
C VAL A 78 0.23 -13.77 5.55
N VAL A 79 -0.45 -14.49 4.64
CA VAL A 79 -0.29 -15.95 4.53
C VAL A 79 1.08 -16.31 3.97
N THR A 80 1.54 -15.63 2.92
CA THR A 80 2.88 -15.82 2.36
C THR A 80 3.95 -15.54 3.41
N ALA A 81 3.83 -14.44 4.17
CA ALA A 81 4.76 -14.13 5.26
C ALA A 81 4.76 -15.22 6.34
N SER A 82 3.59 -15.79 6.63
CA SER A 82 3.45 -16.88 7.60
C SER A 82 4.07 -18.22 7.16
N GLN A 83 4.39 -18.35 5.87
CA GLN A 83 4.99 -19.54 5.26
C GLN A 83 6.46 -19.31 4.88
N GLU A 84 6.87 -18.06 4.67
CA GLU A 84 8.18 -17.64 4.19
C GLU A 84 8.81 -16.65 5.16
N ALA A 85 9.74 -17.13 5.99
CA ALA A 85 10.36 -16.32 7.06
C ALA A 85 11.06 -15.07 6.54
N GLU A 86 11.71 -15.15 5.37
CA GLU A 86 12.36 -14.00 4.72
C GLU A 86 11.34 -12.91 4.36
N PHE A 87 10.17 -13.30 3.82
CA PHE A 87 9.12 -12.34 3.50
C PHE A 87 8.48 -11.75 4.75
N ASN A 88 8.33 -12.52 5.84
CA ASN A 88 7.87 -11.96 7.11
C ASN A 88 8.85 -10.92 7.66
N HIS A 89 10.16 -11.19 7.54
CA HIS A 89 11.19 -10.24 7.94
C HIS A 89 11.09 -8.93 7.13
N VAL A 90 10.85 -9.02 5.83
CA VAL A 90 10.60 -7.85 4.97
C VAL A 90 9.39 -7.03 5.46
N ILE A 91 8.27 -7.67 5.80
CA ILE A 91 7.09 -6.96 6.35
C ILE A 91 7.39 -6.34 7.73
N ALA A 92 8.18 -7.03 8.57
CA ALA A 92 8.58 -6.51 9.88
C ALA A 92 9.46 -5.25 9.76
N GLN A 93 10.29 -5.16 8.72
CA GLN A 93 11.14 -4.00 8.42
C GLN A 93 10.38 -2.81 7.83
N ALA A 94 9.12 -2.97 7.41
CA ALA A 94 8.33 -1.88 6.88
C ALA A 94 8.17 -0.75 7.90
N ASP A 95 8.34 0.50 7.44
CA ASP A 95 8.10 1.68 8.27
C ASP A 95 6.59 1.84 8.57
N LEU A 96 5.74 1.23 7.72
CA LEU A 96 4.32 1.03 7.94
C LEU A 96 3.83 -0.19 7.16
N ALA A 97 3.11 -1.11 7.80
CA ALA A 97 2.39 -2.19 7.11
C ALA A 97 0.89 -2.04 7.38
N LEU A 98 0.11 -1.67 6.36
CA LEU A 98 -1.30 -1.31 6.51
C LEU A 98 -2.24 -2.42 6.05
N PRO A 99 -3.48 -2.48 6.58
CA PRO A 99 -4.47 -3.48 6.20
C PRO A 99 -5.15 -3.17 4.86
N ASP A 100 -4.64 -3.71 3.76
CA ASP A 100 -5.17 -3.57 2.39
C ASP A 100 -6.50 -4.32 2.21
N GLY A 101 -6.55 -5.55 2.70
CA GLY A 101 -7.72 -6.42 2.60
C GLY A 101 -8.70 -6.25 3.77
N ALA A 102 -10.00 -6.31 3.49
CA ALA A 102 -11.03 -6.29 4.52
C ALA A 102 -10.81 -7.36 5.63
N PRO A 103 -10.40 -8.61 5.32
CA PRO A 103 -10.12 -9.60 6.36
C PRO A 103 -8.97 -9.23 7.29
N VAL A 104 -7.94 -8.53 6.79
CA VAL A 104 -6.81 -8.06 7.62
C VAL A 104 -7.26 -6.92 8.53
N ALA A 105 -8.07 -5.99 8.01
CA ALA A 105 -8.69 -4.95 8.84
C ALA A 105 -9.60 -5.55 9.92
N TRP A 106 -10.40 -6.57 9.60
CA TRP A 106 -11.24 -7.27 10.57
C TRP A 106 -10.42 -8.00 11.65
N ALA A 107 -9.29 -8.60 11.27
CA ALA A 107 -8.37 -9.19 12.23
C ALA A 107 -7.87 -8.13 13.23
N LEU A 108 -7.41 -6.96 12.77
CA LEU A 108 -7.02 -5.87 13.66
C LEU A 108 -8.16 -5.36 14.55
N ARG A 109 -9.39 -5.30 14.04
CA ARG A 109 -10.56 -4.93 14.87
C ARG A 109 -10.77 -5.89 16.04
N ARG A 110 -10.56 -7.18 15.79
CA ARG A 110 -10.63 -8.21 16.82
C ARG A 110 -9.50 -8.07 17.84
N GLU A 111 -8.30 -7.69 17.41
CA GLU A 111 -7.13 -7.47 18.27
C GLU A 111 -7.15 -6.11 19.02
N GLY A 112 -8.33 -5.54 19.24
CA GLY A 112 -8.50 -4.33 20.06
C GLY A 112 -8.46 -3.00 19.30
N PHE A 113 -8.50 -3.01 17.96
CA PHE A 113 -8.57 -1.80 17.14
C PHE A 113 -9.93 -1.66 16.42
N PRO A 114 -11.06 -1.49 17.14
CA PRO A 114 -12.41 -1.63 16.58
C PRO A 114 -12.73 -0.69 15.41
N ASN A 115 -12.06 0.47 15.36
CA ASN A 115 -12.23 1.48 14.32
C ASN A 115 -11.31 1.28 13.10
N GLN A 116 -10.52 0.20 13.04
CA GLN A 116 -9.57 -0.01 11.96
C GLN A 116 -10.26 -0.02 10.59
N GLN A 117 -9.85 0.90 9.73
CA GLN A 117 -10.34 0.99 8.36
C GLN A 117 -9.54 0.07 7.44
N ARG A 118 -10.15 -0.34 6.32
CA ARG A 118 -9.40 -0.95 5.22
C ARG A 118 -8.65 0.17 4.48
N ILE A 119 -7.33 0.07 4.39
CA ILE A 119 -6.47 1.03 3.68
C ILE A 119 -5.82 0.32 2.50
N ASN A 120 -6.48 0.41 1.33
CA ASN A 120 -6.05 -0.31 0.14
C ASN A 120 -5.13 0.50 -0.78
N GLY A 121 -4.33 -0.19 -1.59
CA GLY A 121 -3.34 0.43 -2.48
C GLY A 121 -3.89 1.39 -3.51
N PRO A 122 -4.92 1.01 -4.27
CA PRO A 122 -5.51 1.92 -5.24
C PRO A 122 -6.04 3.22 -4.61
N ASP A 123 -6.75 3.13 -3.49
CA ASP A 123 -7.32 4.30 -2.81
C ASP A 123 -6.23 5.14 -2.14
N LEU A 124 -5.21 4.51 -1.54
CA LEU A 124 -4.06 5.20 -0.95
C LEU A 124 -3.32 6.00 -2.00
N MET A 125 -3.04 5.39 -3.15
CA MET A 125 -2.41 6.08 -4.27
C MET A 125 -3.24 7.31 -4.67
N TRP A 126 -4.52 7.14 -4.97
CA TRP A 126 -5.35 8.23 -5.47
C TRP A 126 -5.53 9.37 -4.45
N ARG A 127 -5.72 9.02 -3.16
CA ARG A 127 -5.79 10.01 -2.07
C ARG A 127 -4.46 10.75 -1.92
N TYR A 128 -3.33 10.04 -1.95
CA TYR A 128 -2.02 10.65 -1.83
C TYR A 128 -1.69 11.58 -3.01
N LEU A 129 -2.07 11.23 -4.23
CA LEU A 129 -1.86 12.13 -5.39
C LEU A 129 -2.53 13.49 -5.19
N GLY A 130 -3.74 13.52 -4.62
CA GLY A 130 -4.41 14.77 -4.24
C GLY A 130 -3.62 15.58 -3.21
N VAL A 131 -3.04 14.91 -2.20
CA VAL A 131 -2.17 15.55 -1.19
C VAL A 131 -0.91 16.09 -1.82
N ALA A 132 -0.26 15.28 -2.66
CA ALA A 132 1.00 15.63 -3.30
C ALA A 132 0.86 16.84 -4.22
N GLU A 133 -0.25 16.95 -4.96
CA GLU A 133 -0.57 18.13 -5.76
C GLU A 133 -0.68 19.39 -4.87
N GLN A 134 -1.41 19.30 -3.76
CA GLN A 134 -1.61 20.44 -2.84
C GLN A 134 -0.33 20.86 -2.13
N LEU A 135 0.50 19.92 -1.72
CA LEU A 135 1.79 20.17 -1.05
C LEU A 135 2.93 20.46 -2.03
N GLY A 136 2.69 20.34 -3.35
CA GLY A 136 3.72 20.48 -4.37
C GLY A 136 4.81 19.40 -4.32
N GLN A 137 4.50 18.25 -3.73
CA GLN A 137 5.38 17.07 -3.64
C GLN A 137 5.39 16.33 -4.98
N SER A 138 6.56 15.88 -5.40
CA SER A 138 6.76 15.15 -6.64
C SER A 138 6.62 13.64 -6.47
N VAL A 139 6.07 12.98 -7.48
CA VAL A 139 5.82 11.53 -7.49
C VAL A 139 6.50 10.85 -8.66
N PHE A 140 6.96 9.62 -8.45
CA PHE A 140 7.54 8.73 -9.45
C PHE A 140 6.75 7.42 -9.49
N PHE A 141 6.55 6.83 -10.68
CA PHE A 141 5.85 5.55 -10.86
C PHE A 141 6.81 4.47 -11.35
N TYR A 142 6.95 3.37 -10.60
CA TYR A 142 7.85 2.26 -10.93
C TYR A 142 7.09 0.93 -10.94
N GLY A 143 6.97 0.28 -12.10
CA GLY A 143 6.26 -1.00 -12.25
C GLY A 143 5.19 -0.99 -13.34
N SER A 144 4.41 -2.08 -13.38
CA SER A 144 3.46 -2.40 -14.46
C SER A 144 4.13 -2.42 -15.85
N SER A 145 3.35 -2.28 -16.93
CA SER A 145 3.81 -2.21 -18.31
C SER A 145 3.80 -0.77 -18.84
N ASN A 146 4.55 -0.51 -19.92
CA ASN A 146 4.53 0.79 -20.60
C ASN A 146 3.11 1.22 -21.02
N ASP A 147 2.30 0.29 -21.57
CA ASP A 147 0.90 0.58 -21.93
C ASP A 147 0.06 1.02 -20.72
N THR A 148 0.20 0.31 -19.59
CA THR A 148 -0.50 0.68 -18.36
C THR A 148 -0.04 2.06 -17.86
N LEU A 149 1.26 2.35 -17.90
CA LEU A 149 1.82 3.64 -17.47
C LEU A 149 1.35 4.80 -18.35
N ASP A 150 1.30 4.62 -19.67
CA ASP A 150 0.81 5.63 -20.61
C ASP A 150 -0.67 5.96 -20.35
N ARG A 151 -1.49 4.93 -20.17
CA ARG A 151 -2.92 5.11 -19.84
C ARG A 151 -3.10 5.75 -18.47
N LEU A 152 -2.32 5.33 -17.48
CA LEU A 152 -2.33 5.90 -16.13
C LEU A 152 -1.99 7.39 -16.16
N MET A 153 -0.97 7.77 -16.93
CA MET A 153 -0.53 9.16 -17.08
C MET A 153 -1.65 10.07 -17.60
N VAL A 154 -2.41 9.63 -18.61
CA VAL A 154 -3.56 10.37 -19.13
C VAL A 154 -4.59 10.62 -18.03
N ARG A 155 -4.89 9.60 -17.20
CA ARG A 155 -5.88 9.70 -16.13
C ARG A 155 -5.41 10.61 -15.00
N ILE A 156 -4.15 10.49 -14.59
CA ILE A 156 -3.57 11.33 -13.53
C ILE A 156 -3.54 12.79 -13.96
N LYS A 157 -3.08 13.11 -15.18
CA LYS A 157 -3.04 14.49 -15.68
C LYS A 157 -4.42 15.13 -15.77
N ALA A 158 -5.45 14.34 -16.08
CA ALA A 158 -6.83 14.83 -16.11
C ALA A 158 -7.38 15.10 -14.69
N ALA A 159 -7.02 14.27 -13.71
CA ALA A 159 -7.52 14.37 -12.33
C ALA A 159 -6.73 15.36 -11.45
N PHE A 160 -5.42 15.45 -11.66
CA PHE A 160 -4.48 16.23 -10.86
C PHE A 160 -3.56 17.07 -11.79
N PRO A 161 -4.08 18.13 -12.43
CA PRO A 161 -3.37 18.86 -13.48
C PRO A 161 -2.12 19.62 -13.00
N LYS A 162 -1.97 19.86 -11.69
CA LYS A 162 -0.81 20.55 -11.09
C LYS A 162 0.17 19.58 -10.42
N LEU A 163 -0.12 18.29 -10.42
CA LEU A 163 0.74 17.27 -9.81
C LEU A 163 2.10 17.20 -10.53
N LYS A 164 3.18 17.21 -9.75
CA LYS A 164 4.55 17.08 -10.27
C LYS A 164 4.91 15.62 -10.44
N ILE A 165 4.79 15.11 -11.66
CA ILE A 165 5.23 13.75 -11.98
C ILE A 165 6.66 13.83 -12.52
N VAL A 166 7.61 13.22 -11.82
CA VAL A 166 9.05 13.37 -12.10
C VAL A 166 9.68 12.11 -12.72
N GLY A 167 8.90 11.05 -12.90
CA GLY A 167 9.32 9.90 -13.69
C GLY A 167 8.30 8.77 -13.70
N LEU A 168 8.43 7.92 -14.71
CA LEU A 168 7.66 6.71 -14.95
C LEU A 168 8.60 5.68 -15.52
N GLU A 169 8.56 4.48 -14.99
CA GLU A 169 9.47 3.42 -15.39
C GLU A 169 8.79 2.05 -15.28
N SER A 170 8.84 1.31 -16.39
CA SER A 170 8.35 -0.07 -16.48
C SER A 170 9.56 -1.00 -16.50
N PRO A 171 10.04 -1.50 -15.35
CA PRO A 171 11.19 -2.39 -15.34
C PRO A 171 10.86 -3.69 -16.08
N PRO A 172 11.87 -4.38 -16.65
CA PRO A 172 11.64 -5.61 -17.38
C PRO A 172 11.03 -6.71 -16.49
N PHE A 173 10.22 -7.59 -17.11
CA PHE A 173 9.59 -8.74 -16.45
C PHE A 173 10.56 -9.91 -16.23
N ARG A 174 11.74 -9.60 -15.69
CA ARG A 174 12.80 -10.55 -15.29
C ARG A 174 13.55 -10.01 -14.06
N ALA A 175 14.55 -10.75 -13.61
CA ALA A 175 15.52 -10.22 -12.65
C ALA A 175 16.35 -9.12 -13.31
N LEU A 176 16.70 -8.10 -12.52
CA LEU A 176 17.59 -7.02 -12.93
C LEU A 176 19.04 -7.43 -12.69
N THR A 177 19.96 -6.93 -13.52
CA THR A 177 21.38 -6.93 -13.15
C THR A 177 21.65 -5.87 -12.08
N ALA A 178 22.79 -5.94 -11.41
CA ALA A 178 23.17 -4.96 -10.39
C ALA A 178 23.30 -3.54 -10.99
N GLU A 179 23.76 -3.45 -12.24
CA GLU A 179 23.90 -2.20 -12.98
C GLU A 179 22.55 -1.60 -13.36
N GLU A 180 21.60 -2.43 -13.82
CA GLU A 180 20.22 -2.00 -14.09
C GLU A 180 19.53 -1.49 -12.82
N ASP A 181 19.65 -2.25 -11.73
CA ASP A 181 19.09 -1.88 -10.42
C ASP A 181 19.68 -0.56 -9.92
N GLN A 182 21.00 -0.39 -10.01
CA GLN A 182 21.66 0.85 -9.62
C GLN A 182 21.28 2.03 -10.53
N ALA A 183 21.09 1.80 -11.83
CA ALA A 183 20.62 2.83 -12.75
C ALA A 183 19.23 3.34 -12.38
N TYR A 184 18.31 2.46 -11.97
CA TYR A 184 16.99 2.85 -11.48
C TYR A 184 17.06 3.63 -10.16
N VAL A 185 17.91 3.21 -9.21
CA VAL A 185 18.16 3.97 -7.97
C VAL A 185 18.63 5.39 -8.30
N ASP A 186 19.58 5.53 -9.20
CA ASP A 186 20.13 6.81 -9.62
C ASP A 186 19.08 7.68 -10.31
N GLN A 187 18.30 7.11 -11.22
CA GLN A 187 17.22 7.80 -11.94
C GLN A 187 16.18 8.35 -10.95
N ILE A 188 15.72 7.50 -10.03
CA ILE A 188 14.74 7.87 -8.99
C ILE A 188 15.30 9.00 -8.12
N ASN A 189 16.54 8.88 -7.63
CA ASN A 189 17.16 9.88 -6.78
C ASN A 189 17.38 11.22 -7.50
N LYS A 190 17.86 11.18 -8.75
CA LYS A 190 18.09 12.38 -9.59
C LYS A 190 16.78 13.11 -9.93
N SER A 191 15.66 12.38 -10.04
CA SER A 191 14.34 12.97 -10.27
C SER A 191 13.84 13.88 -9.14
N GLY A 192 14.42 13.75 -7.93
CA GLY A 192 13.99 14.49 -6.75
C GLY A 192 12.61 14.09 -6.23
N ALA A 193 12.14 12.88 -6.56
CA ALA A 193 10.88 12.32 -6.10
C ALA A 193 10.75 12.41 -4.56
N HIS A 194 9.55 12.75 -4.09
CA HIS A 194 9.21 12.66 -2.68
C HIS A 194 8.59 11.28 -2.38
N VAL A 195 7.81 10.75 -3.32
CA VAL A 195 7.21 9.42 -3.27
C VAL A 195 7.47 8.63 -4.53
N VAL A 196 7.76 7.35 -4.37
CA VAL A 196 7.83 6.35 -5.45
C VAL A 196 6.69 5.37 -5.24
N PHE A 197 5.73 5.34 -6.16
CA PHE A 197 4.73 4.28 -6.19
C PHE A 197 5.32 3.05 -6.87
N VAL A 198 5.18 1.88 -6.23
CA VAL A 198 5.76 0.62 -6.68
C VAL A 198 4.63 -0.36 -7.02
N GLY A 199 4.56 -0.75 -8.29
CA GLY A 199 3.54 -1.64 -8.86
C GLY A 199 4.14 -2.93 -9.44
N LEU A 200 4.97 -3.65 -8.68
CA LEU A 200 5.60 -4.91 -9.11
C LEU A 200 4.81 -6.16 -8.69
N GLY A 201 3.82 -5.99 -7.81
CA GLY A 201 3.06 -7.08 -7.21
C GLY A 201 3.74 -7.71 -5.99
N CYS A 202 2.93 -8.28 -5.10
CA CYS A 202 3.38 -9.03 -3.93
C CYS A 202 3.82 -10.44 -4.34
N PRO A 203 4.95 -10.97 -3.83
CA PRO A 203 5.84 -10.39 -2.81
C PRO A 203 6.99 -9.52 -3.36
N LYS A 204 7.14 -9.43 -4.68
CA LYS A 204 8.29 -8.79 -5.35
C LYS A 204 8.47 -7.32 -4.95
N GLN A 205 7.38 -6.56 -4.84
CA GLN A 205 7.45 -5.14 -4.53
C GLN A 205 7.95 -4.88 -3.10
N GLU A 206 7.53 -5.66 -2.11
CA GLU A 206 7.98 -5.46 -0.73
C GLU A 206 9.46 -5.83 -0.60
N GLY A 207 9.89 -6.94 -1.22
CA GLY A 207 11.30 -7.33 -1.27
C GLY A 207 12.18 -6.28 -1.96
N TRP A 208 11.72 -5.74 -3.09
CA TRP A 208 12.42 -4.66 -3.79
C TRP A 208 12.50 -3.39 -2.94
N MET A 209 11.40 -2.94 -2.33
CA MET A 209 11.41 -1.76 -1.47
C MET A 209 12.31 -1.93 -0.24
N ALA A 210 12.32 -3.10 0.37
CA ALA A 210 13.18 -3.40 1.50
C ALA A 210 14.67 -3.37 1.11
N SER A 211 15.04 -3.98 -0.03
CA SER A 211 16.43 -3.95 -0.52
C SER A 211 16.89 -2.56 -0.99
N HIS A 212 15.94 -1.65 -1.25
CA HIS A 212 16.19 -0.27 -1.65
C HIS A 212 16.10 0.74 -0.50
N ARG A 213 15.69 0.30 0.70
CA ARG A 213 15.69 1.14 1.89
C ARG A 213 17.13 1.51 2.25
N GLY A 214 17.41 2.82 2.28
CA GLY A 214 18.72 3.43 2.45
C GLY A 214 19.35 3.90 1.13
N ARG A 215 18.90 3.34 0.00
CA ARG A 215 19.41 3.66 -1.35
C ARG A 215 18.51 4.68 -2.07
N ILE A 216 17.19 4.54 -1.94
CA ILE A 216 16.20 5.47 -2.53
C ILE A 216 15.86 6.58 -1.53
N LYS A 217 16.12 7.84 -1.91
CA LYS A 217 15.84 9.04 -1.12
C LYS A 217 14.41 9.53 -1.33
N ALA A 218 13.45 8.65 -1.09
CA ALA A 218 12.02 8.92 -1.21
C ALA A 218 11.22 7.88 -0.40
N VAL A 219 9.95 8.17 -0.14
CA VAL A 219 9.05 7.17 0.46
C VAL A 219 8.53 6.25 -0.63
N MET A 220 8.77 4.95 -0.48
CA MET A 220 8.31 3.93 -1.42
C MET A 220 6.97 3.34 -0.96
N LEU A 221 5.98 3.31 -1.84
CA LEU A 221 4.63 2.82 -1.54
C LEU A 221 4.29 1.62 -2.43
N GLY A 222 4.22 0.43 -1.85
CA GLY A 222 3.81 -0.78 -2.56
C GLY A 222 2.30 -0.80 -2.77
N VAL A 223 1.84 -0.52 -3.99
CA VAL A 223 0.41 -0.33 -4.29
C VAL A 223 -0.21 -1.46 -5.10
N GLY A 224 0.55 -2.53 -5.37
CA GLY A 224 0.04 -3.70 -6.06
C GLY A 224 -0.53 -3.36 -7.43
N ALA A 225 -1.77 -3.76 -7.69
CA ALA A 225 -2.46 -3.55 -8.97
C ALA A 225 -3.09 -2.15 -9.13
N ALA A 226 -2.73 -1.17 -8.29
CA ALA A 226 -3.29 0.18 -8.37
C ALA A 226 -3.11 0.83 -9.74
N PHE A 227 -1.96 0.61 -10.39
CA PHE A 227 -1.70 1.18 -11.72
C PHE A 227 -2.72 0.65 -12.73
N ASP A 228 -2.97 -0.66 -12.71
CA ASP A 228 -3.91 -1.31 -13.61
C ASP A 228 -5.37 -0.88 -13.40
N TYR A 229 -5.78 -0.73 -12.13
CA TYR A 229 -7.12 -0.24 -11.80
C TYR A 229 -7.31 1.20 -12.28
N HIS A 230 -6.33 2.08 -12.05
CA HIS A 230 -6.44 3.50 -12.41
C HIS A 230 -6.22 3.74 -13.91
N ALA A 231 -5.39 2.94 -14.58
CA ALA A 231 -5.28 2.92 -16.03
C ALA A 231 -6.56 2.40 -16.71
N GLY A 232 -7.32 1.56 -16.00
CA GLY A 232 -8.48 0.83 -16.51
C GLY A 232 -8.08 -0.34 -17.40
N THR A 233 -6.93 -0.98 -17.16
CA THR A 233 -6.58 -2.30 -17.73
C THR A 233 -7.28 -3.41 -16.97
N ILE A 234 -7.60 -3.19 -15.70
CA ILE A 234 -8.40 -4.09 -14.86
C ILE A 234 -9.62 -3.36 -14.33
N GLU A 235 -10.78 -4.00 -14.44
CA GLU A 235 -12.03 -3.49 -13.86
C GLU A 235 -12.06 -3.72 -12.35
N ARG A 236 -12.36 -2.65 -11.60
CA ARG A 236 -12.52 -2.74 -10.15
C ARG A 236 -13.95 -3.15 -9.80
N ALA A 237 -14.11 -3.83 -8.66
CA ALA A 237 -15.43 -4.24 -8.19
C ALA A 237 -16.37 -3.05 -8.00
N PRO A 238 -17.69 -3.20 -8.20
CA PRO A 238 -18.67 -2.18 -7.86
C PRO A 238 -18.55 -1.67 -6.41
N LEU A 239 -18.87 -0.39 -6.16
CA LEU A 239 -18.66 0.25 -4.86
C LEU A 239 -19.35 -0.46 -3.69
N TRP A 240 -20.53 -1.03 -3.91
CA TRP A 240 -21.23 -1.79 -2.87
C TRP A 240 -20.42 -3.03 -2.46
N MET A 241 -19.79 -3.75 -3.41
CA MET A 241 -18.92 -4.90 -3.13
C MET A 241 -17.66 -4.49 -2.39
N GLN A 242 -17.06 -3.35 -2.78
CA GLN A 242 -15.88 -2.82 -2.09
C GLN A 242 -16.19 -2.50 -0.63
N LYS A 243 -17.33 -1.85 -0.36
CA LYS A 243 -17.77 -1.43 0.98
C LYS A 243 -18.04 -2.61 1.92
N ILE A 244 -18.62 -3.69 1.41
CA ILE A 244 -18.89 -4.91 2.20
C ILE A 244 -17.69 -5.88 2.22
N GLY A 245 -16.56 -5.54 1.59
CA GLY A 245 -15.35 -6.37 1.60
C GLY A 245 -15.36 -7.57 0.62
N MET A 246 -16.26 -7.59 -0.37
CA MET A 246 -16.39 -8.65 -1.38
C MET A 246 -15.59 -8.41 -2.66
N GLU A 247 -14.68 -7.44 -2.68
CA GLU A 247 -13.86 -7.13 -3.86
C GLU A 247 -12.99 -8.32 -4.33
N TRP A 248 -12.57 -9.19 -3.40
CA TRP A 248 -11.86 -10.41 -3.74
C TRP A 248 -12.74 -11.38 -4.57
N LEU A 249 -14.04 -11.44 -4.31
CA LEU A 249 -14.97 -12.31 -5.04
C LEU A 249 -15.16 -11.83 -6.47
N HIS A 250 -15.36 -10.51 -6.65
CA HIS A 250 -15.40 -9.91 -7.98
C HIS A 250 -14.15 -10.28 -8.78
N ARG A 251 -12.96 -10.12 -8.17
CA ARG A 251 -11.70 -10.41 -8.83
C ARG A 251 -11.56 -11.89 -9.20
N LEU A 252 -12.02 -12.80 -8.34
CA LEU A 252 -12.04 -14.23 -8.62
C LEU A 252 -12.90 -14.55 -9.84
N ILE A 253 -14.05 -13.90 -9.98
CA ILE A 253 -14.96 -14.05 -11.12
C ILE A 253 -14.35 -13.47 -12.40
N SER A 254 -13.67 -12.32 -12.30
CA SER A 254 -13.00 -11.68 -13.45
C SER A 254 -11.75 -12.43 -13.93
N GLU A 255 -11.00 -13.05 -13.01
CA GLU A 255 -9.71 -13.70 -13.32
C GLU A 255 -9.59 -15.13 -12.72
N PRO A 256 -10.54 -16.05 -13.00
CA PRO A 256 -10.66 -17.32 -12.28
C PRO A 256 -9.43 -18.21 -12.47
N ARG A 257 -8.89 -18.29 -13.70
CA ARG A 257 -7.69 -19.10 -14.00
C ARG A 257 -6.46 -18.64 -13.21
N ARG A 258 -6.31 -17.33 -13.01
CA ARG A 258 -5.17 -16.76 -12.28
C ARG A 258 -5.36 -16.87 -10.77
N LEU A 259 -6.59 -16.68 -10.28
CA LEU A 259 -6.84 -16.45 -8.86
C LEU A 259 -7.40 -17.64 -8.09
N ALA A 260 -8.04 -18.61 -8.76
CA ALA A 260 -8.70 -19.73 -8.07
C ALA A 260 -7.73 -20.53 -7.20
N LYS A 261 -6.60 -20.99 -7.75
CA LYS A 261 -5.58 -21.74 -6.98
C LYS A 261 -5.04 -20.90 -5.82
N ARG A 262 -4.71 -19.64 -6.07
CA ARG A 262 -4.18 -18.74 -5.05
C ARG A 262 -5.17 -18.55 -3.91
N TYR A 263 -6.41 -18.20 -4.21
CA TYR A 263 -7.43 -17.95 -3.20
C TYR A 263 -7.85 -19.21 -2.46
N ALA A 264 -7.96 -20.35 -3.13
CA ALA A 264 -8.24 -21.63 -2.47
C ALA A 264 -7.19 -21.95 -1.41
N VAL A 265 -5.90 -21.70 -1.68
CA VAL A 265 -4.83 -21.92 -0.71
C VAL A 265 -4.83 -20.82 0.35
N THR A 266 -4.68 -19.56 -0.04
CA THR A 266 -4.45 -18.46 0.91
C THR A 266 -5.65 -18.22 1.81
N ASN A 267 -6.88 -18.22 1.27
CA ASN A 267 -8.06 -17.95 2.07
C ASN A 267 -8.34 -19.11 3.04
N SER A 268 -8.13 -20.36 2.63
CA SER A 268 -8.32 -21.52 3.50
C SER A 268 -7.31 -21.52 4.65
N VAL A 269 -6.03 -21.25 4.37
CA VAL A 269 -4.99 -21.13 5.41
C VAL A 269 -5.32 -19.99 6.37
N PHE A 270 -5.71 -18.83 5.84
CA PHE A 270 -6.08 -17.69 6.66
C PHE A 270 -7.26 -17.99 7.59
N ILE A 271 -8.36 -18.54 7.05
CA ILE A 271 -9.55 -18.89 7.84
C ILE A 271 -9.19 -19.92 8.92
N TYR A 272 -8.48 -20.99 8.56
CA TYR A 272 -8.07 -22.03 9.50
C TYR A 272 -7.23 -21.46 10.64
N ARG A 273 -6.20 -20.67 10.32
CA ARG A 273 -5.30 -20.10 11.34
C ARG A 273 -5.99 -19.07 12.21
N MET A 274 -6.87 -18.24 11.62
CA MET A 274 -7.67 -17.28 12.39
C MET A 274 -8.63 -17.98 13.34
N ALA A 275 -9.32 -19.04 12.89
CA ALA A 275 -10.21 -19.85 13.73
C ALA A 275 -9.45 -20.59 14.84
N LYS A 276 -8.29 -21.19 14.52
CA LYS A 276 -7.42 -21.82 15.51
C LYS A 276 -6.95 -20.82 16.59
N SER A 277 -6.56 -19.61 16.18
CA SER A 277 -6.21 -18.51 17.09
C SER A 277 -7.39 -18.10 17.99
N MET A 278 -8.63 -18.12 17.49
CA MET A 278 -9.82 -17.85 18.32
C MET A 278 -10.04 -18.93 19.37
N LEU A 279 -9.92 -20.21 18.97
CA LEU A 279 -10.22 -21.36 19.82
C LEU A 279 -9.18 -21.57 20.93
N LEU A 280 -7.91 -21.26 20.66
CA LEU A 280 -6.82 -21.47 21.63
C LEU A 280 -6.70 -20.35 22.67
N GLY A 281 -7.45 -19.24 22.52
CA GLY A 281 -7.32 -18.06 23.36
C GLY A 281 -5.98 -17.34 23.13
N HIS A 282 -5.98 -16.02 23.16
CA HIS A 282 -4.72 -15.28 23.12
C HIS A 282 -3.97 -15.49 24.43
N SER A 283 -2.97 -16.37 24.44
CA SER A 283 -1.84 -16.25 25.35
C SER A 283 -1.00 -15.05 24.90
N THR A 284 -1.48 -13.85 25.22
CA THR A 284 -0.73 -12.61 25.04
C THR A 284 0.37 -12.55 26.10
N SER A 285 1.45 -13.28 25.89
CA SER A 285 2.72 -12.98 26.56
C SER A 285 3.32 -11.76 25.88
N GLN A 286 3.18 -10.59 26.51
CA GLN A 286 4.20 -9.53 26.68
C GLN A 286 3.54 -8.19 27.08
N HIS A 287 3.13 -8.12 28.34
CA HIS A 287 3.05 -6.87 29.11
C HIS A 287 3.75 -7.11 30.46
N GLU A 288 5.08 -7.12 30.44
CA GLU A 288 6.03 -7.07 31.57
C GLU A 288 7.41 -7.02 30.88
N GLU A 289 8.35 -6.10 31.08
CA GLU A 289 8.63 -5.16 32.16
C GLU A 289 9.29 -3.90 31.57
N THR A 290 8.89 -2.71 32.01
CA THR A 290 9.87 -1.67 32.40
C THR A 290 9.20 -0.75 33.40
N ARG A 291 9.54 -0.95 34.68
CA ARG A 291 9.53 0.12 35.67
C ARG A 291 10.63 1.12 35.34
#